data_AF-A0A972J2P3-F1
#
_entry.id   AF-A0A972J2P3-F1
#
_cell.length_a   1.000
_cell.length_b   1.000
_cell.length_c   1.000
_cell.angle_alpha   90.00
_cell.angle_beta   90.00
_cell.angle_gamma   90.00
#
_symmetry.space_group_name_H-M   'P 1'
#
loop_
_entity.id
_entity.type
_entity.pdbx_description
1 polymer ?
#
loop_
_entity_poly.entity_id
_entity_poly.type
_entity_poly.pdbx_seq_one_letter_code
_entity_poly.pdbx_strand_id
1 'polypeptide(L)'
;MEYREGIFVGYRYYDSAHVPVRFPFGFGLSYTTFSLSDLQLSSNKMGDSDTLKVTCRVSNTGSRAGSEVVQLYIAKKGSVIIRAEQELKGFIKARLSPGESQQVEFTLFQRDFAYYNVNLADWHVEEGEYEVRIGTSSRDIQLKAVLTCTTRVKAALPDLRAQAPGYYHPSARWTVSDADFSTILGRSIPARERVKGAPHTVNSTITDIQDKWFGRLIRHLINQQVTKIGAKDPYLKMMAEKIVNDMPLRFLTMMGSDSMSILQVEGLVDVLNGHFLKGIKKLRKIAK
;
A
#
# COMPACT_ATOMS: atom_id res chain seq x y z
N MET A 1 6.23 3.35 -12.92
CA MET A 1 5.23 3.53 -11.86
C MET A 1 5.96 4.07 -10.64
N GLU A 2 5.48 5.18 -10.07
CA GLU A 2 6.11 5.88 -8.95
C GLU A 2 5.15 5.83 -7.76
N TYR A 3 5.58 5.24 -6.64
CA TYR A 3 4.77 5.13 -5.41
C TYR A 3 4.96 6.39 -4.57
N ARG A 4 4.44 7.51 -5.06
CA ARG A 4 4.60 8.83 -4.42
C ARG A 4 3.87 8.92 -3.10
N GLU A 5 2.84 8.12 -2.92
CA GLU A 5 2.09 8.02 -1.67
C GLU A 5 2.90 7.39 -0.52
N GLY A 6 4.01 6.70 -0.81
CA GLY A 6 4.86 6.08 0.23
C GLY A 6 4.06 5.19 1.17
N ILE A 7 4.12 5.48 2.48
CA ILE A 7 3.36 4.73 3.50
C ILE A 7 1.90 5.17 3.63
N PHE A 8 1.51 6.29 3.01
CA PHE A 8 0.18 6.87 3.11
C PHE A 8 -0.77 6.20 2.13
N VAL A 9 -1.05 4.92 2.37
CA VAL A 9 -1.99 4.12 1.59
C VAL A 9 -3.22 3.80 2.43
N GLY A 10 -4.41 4.00 1.85
CA GLY A 10 -5.67 3.73 2.54
C GLY A 10 -5.87 4.64 3.75
N TYR A 11 -6.32 4.08 4.88
CA TYR A 11 -6.63 4.86 6.09
C TYR A 11 -5.42 5.65 6.62
N ARG A 12 -4.19 5.17 6.41
CA ARG A 12 -2.98 5.91 6.78
C ARG A 12 -2.94 7.29 6.12
N TYR A 13 -3.34 7.39 4.86
CA TYR A 13 -3.52 8.68 4.20
C TYR A 13 -4.70 9.45 4.78
N TYR A 14 -5.90 8.86 4.72
CA TYR A 14 -7.12 9.59 5.06
C TYR A 14 -7.14 10.13 6.50
N ASP A 15 -6.58 9.38 7.45
CA ASP A 15 -6.49 9.78 8.85
C ASP A 15 -5.39 10.85 9.03
N SER A 16 -4.20 10.68 8.44
CA SER A 16 -3.11 11.68 8.55
C SER A 16 -3.45 12.99 7.84
N ALA A 17 -4.11 12.91 6.69
CA ALA A 17 -4.53 14.05 5.88
C ALA A 17 -5.86 14.66 6.34
N HIS A 18 -6.48 14.11 7.39
CA HIS A 18 -7.77 14.54 7.94
C HIS A 18 -8.88 14.64 6.89
N VAL A 19 -8.85 13.76 5.89
CA VAL A 19 -9.81 13.73 4.79
C VAL A 19 -11.05 12.95 5.25
N PRO A 20 -12.27 13.50 5.15
CA PRO A 20 -13.48 12.76 5.49
C PRO A 20 -13.69 11.59 4.53
N VAL A 21 -14.08 10.44 5.07
CA VAL A 21 -14.43 9.24 4.30
C VAL A 21 -15.84 8.80 4.70
N ARG A 22 -16.59 8.22 3.76
CA ARG A 22 -17.97 7.78 4.02
C ARG A 22 -18.03 6.68 5.08
N PHE A 23 -17.11 5.71 4.99
CA PHE A 23 -16.95 4.63 5.96
C PHE A 23 -15.45 4.46 6.23
N PRO A 24 -14.97 4.73 7.46
CA PRO A 24 -13.56 4.61 7.79
C PRO A 24 -13.12 3.16 7.86
N PHE A 25 -11.80 2.95 7.86
CA PHE A 25 -11.24 1.61 7.99
C PHE A 25 -11.63 0.98 9.32
N GLY A 26 -11.99 -0.30 9.27
CA GLY A 26 -12.46 -1.04 10.44
C GLY A 26 -13.89 -0.72 10.88
N PHE A 27 -14.63 0.15 10.16
CA PHE A 27 -16.01 0.48 10.52
C PHE A 27 -17.00 -0.65 10.20
N GLY A 28 -17.93 -0.89 11.12
CA GLY A 28 -19.07 -1.79 10.93
C GLY A 28 -20.17 -1.50 11.93
N LEU A 29 -21.43 -1.57 11.49
CA LEU A 29 -22.59 -1.47 12.38
C LEU A 29 -22.93 -2.84 12.98
N SER A 30 -23.65 -2.81 14.09
CA SER A 30 -24.19 -3.99 14.78
C SER A 30 -25.67 -3.79 15.11
N TYR A 31 -26.40 -4.90 15.27
CA TYR A 31 -27.77 -4.88 15.79
C TYR A 31 -27.84 -4.77 17.32
N THR A 32 -26.70 -4.71 17.99
CA THR A 32 -26.55 -4.40 19.42
C THR A 32 -25.47 -3.33 19.60
N THR A 33 -25.38 -2.75 20.79
CA THR A 33 -24.39 -1.73 21.13
C THR A 33 -23.31 -2.30 22.04
N PHE A 34 -22.09 -1.78 21.92
CA PHE A 34 -20.96 -2.17 22.76
C PHE A 34 -20.30 -0.94 23.37
N SER A 35 -19.71 -1.10 24.55
CA SER A 35 -18.86 -0.09 25.19
C SER A 35 -17.50 -0.68 25.52
N LEU A 36 -16.45 0.14 25.37
CA LEU A 36 -15.10 -0.20 25.78
C LEU A 36 -14.74 0.56 27.06
N SER A 37 -14.15 -0.11 28.03
CA SER A 37 -13.70 0.49 29.30
C SER A 37 -12.41 -0.14 29.83
N ASP A 38 -11.91 0.37 30.94
CA ASP A 38 -10.83 -0.22 31.73
C ASP A 38 -9.55 -0.52 30.93
N LEU A 39 -9.09 0.42 30.09
CA LEU A 39 -7.82 0.29 29.39
C LEU A 39 -6.66 0.26 30.40
N GLN A 40 -5.87 -0.81 30.35
CA GLN A 40 -4.69 -1.00 31.19
C GLN A 40 -3.49 -1.42 30.33
N LEU A 41 -2.32 -0.88 30.68
CA LEU A 41 -1.05 -1.27 30.12
C LEU A 41 -0.24 -1.98 31.22
N SER A 42 0.43 -3.09 30.90
CA SER A 42 1.29 -3.79 31.88
C SER A 42 2.51 -2.95 32.30
N SER A 43 2.86 -1.93 31.52
CA SER A 43 3.94 -0.98 31.79
C SER A 43 3.67 0.33 31.05
N ASN A 44 4.17 1.45 31.58
CA ASN A 44 4.21 2.74 30.87
C ASN A 44 5.53 2.96 30.11
N LYS A 45 6.39 1.94 30.05
CA LYS A 45 7.68 1.93 29.34
C LYS A 45 7.82 0.69 28.48
N MET A 46 8.49 0.83 27.35
CA MET A 46 8.79 -0.26 26.41
C MET A 46 10.23 -0.14 25.89
N GLY A 47 11.07 -1.13 26.20
CA GLY A 47 12.42 -1.31 25.68
C GLY A 47 12.53 -2.40 24.61
N ASP A 48 13.75 -2.73 24.21
CA ASP A 48 14.00 -3.62 23.06
C ASP A 48 13.53 -5.06 23.25
N SER A 49 13.60 -5.57 24.47
CA SER A 49 13.29 -6.96 24.80
C SER A 49 11.99 -7.10 25.60
N ASP A 50 11.28 -5.99 25.78
CA ASP A 50 10.07 -5.95 26.57
C ASP A 50 8.88 -6.49 25.77
N THR A 51 7.87 -6.90 26.51
CA THR A 51 6.56 -7.28 25.97
C THR A 51 5.52 -6.46 26.72
N LEU A 52 4.66 -5.76 25.98
CA LEU A 52 3.60 -4.94 26.54
C LEU A 52 2.27 -5.66 26.39
N LYS A 53 1.60 -5.94 27.52
CA LYS A 53 0.21 -6.39 27.52
C LYS A 53 -0.70 -5.17 27.60
N VAL A 54 -1.67 -5.12 26.71
CA VAL A 54 -2.72 -4.10 26.67
C VAL A 54 -4.05 -4.79 26.89
N THR A 55 -4.76 -4.45 27.95
CA THR A 55 -6.08 -5.03 28.22
C THR A 55 -7.15 -3.95 28.22
N CYS A 56 -8.35 -4.32 27.82
CA CYS A 56 -9.55 -3.51 28.03
C CYS A 56 -10.77 -4.41 28.18
N ARG A 57 -11.84 -3.88 28.77
CA ARG A 57 -13.13 -4.54 28.88
C ARG A 57 -14.01 -4.14 27.69
N VAL A 58 -14.67 -5.12 27.10
CA VAL A 58 -15.74 -4.93 26.11
C VAL A 58 -17.05 -5.46 26.69
N SER A 59 -18.09 -4.65 26.64
CA SER A 59 -19.40 -4.98 27.21
C SER A 59 -20.49 -4.81 26.16
N ASN A 60 -21.40 -5.78 26.05
CA ASN A 60 -22.59 -5.65 25.23
C ASN A 60 -23.68 -4.94 26.02
N THR A 61 -23.95 -3.69 25.64
CA THR A 61 -24.90 -2.81 26.33
C THR A 61 -26.30 -2.82 25.70
N GLY A 62 -26.48 -3.53 24.59
CA GLY A 62 -27.77 -3.65 23.92
C GLY A 62 -28.55 -4.90 24.32
N SER A 63 -29.68 -5.13 23.64
CA SER A 63 -30.64 -6.18 23.95
C SER A 63 -30.49 -7.46 23.10
N ARG A 64 -29.50 -7.51 22.21
CA ARG A 64 -29.25 -8.66 21.33
C ARG A 64 -27.84 -9.19 21.51
N ALA A 65 -27.67 -10.50 21.38
CA ALA A 65 -26.32 -11.07 21.28
C ALA A 65 -25.64 -10.56 20.00
N GLY A 66 -24.33 -10.30 20.07
CA GLY A 66 -23.59 -9.78 18.93
C GLY A 66 -22.09 -10.02 19.07
N SER A 67 -21.33 -9.56 18.08
CA SER A 67 -19.88 -9.53 18.17
C SER A 67 -19.33 -8.14 17.89
N GLU A 68 -18.32 -7.75 18.66
CA GLU A 68 -17.58 -6.51 18.46
C GLU A 68 -16.13 -6.82 18.09
N VAL A 69 -15.55 -6.03 17.18
CA VAL A 69 -14.14 -6.10 16.81
C VAL A 69 -13.41 -4.94 17.48
N VAL A 70 -12.76 -5.22 18.60
CA VAL A 70 -11.90 -4.28 19.32
C VAL A 70 -10.59 -4.13 18.55
N GLN A 71 -10.22 -2.91 18.20
CA GLN A 71 -9.06 -2.59 17.35
C GLN A 71 -8.04 -1.78 18.16
N LEU A 72 -6.77 -2.20 18.07
CA LEU A 72 -5.64 -1.53 18.71
C LEU A 72 -4.79 -0.82 17.65
N TYR A 73 -4.61 0.48 17.84
CA TYR A 73 -3.76 1.33 17.03
C TYR A 73 -2.62 1.94 17.87
N ILE A 74 -1.47 2.15 17.24
CA ILE A 74 -0.33 2.86 17.83
C ILE A 74 -0.08 4.16 17.06
N ALA A 75 0.10 5.26 17.79
CA ALA A 75 0.43 6.58 17.25
C ALA A 75 1.70 7.12 17.91
N LYS A 76 2.70 7.53 17.12
CA LYS A 76 3.92 8.19 17.61
C LYS A 76 3.71 9.70 17.65
N LYS A 77 3.85 10.31 18.83
CA LYS A 77 3.76 11.78 18.96
C LYS A 77 5.08 12.43 18.56
N GLY A 78 4.98 13.58 17.89
CA GLY A 78 6.14 14.41 17.52
C GLY A 78 7.19 13.71 16.67
N SER A 79 6.76 12.78 15.80
CA SER A 79 7.66 12.03 14.92
C SER A 79 8.49 12.96 14.04
N VAL A 80 9.80 12.77 14.01
CA VAL A 80 10.70 13.49 13.06
C VAL A 80 10.90 12.72 11.77
N ILE A 81 10.44 11.47 11.72
CA ILE A 81 10.40 10.64 10.52
C ILE A 81 8.99 10.61 9.93
N ILE A 82 8.88 10.20 8.67
CA ILE A 82 7.60 10.03 7.99
C ILE A 82 6.83 8.89 8.67
N ARG A 83 5.67 9.22 9.25
CA ARG A 83 4.74 8.27 9.90
C ARG A 83 3.29 8.62 9.59
N ALA A 84 2.45 7.59 9.57
CA ALA A 84 1.01 7.78 9.61
C ALA A 84 0.58 8.26 11.00
N GLU A 85 -0.55 8.98 11.07
CA GLU A 85 -1.18 9.43 12.33
C GLU A 85 -1.36 8.29 13.32
N GLN A 86 -1.69 7.10 12.82
CA GLN A 86 -1.77 5.88 13.60
C GLN A 86 -1.66 4.64 12.69
N GLU A 87 -1.32 3.50 13.30
CA GLU A 87 -1.28 2.22 12.61
C GLU A 87 -1.91 1.11 13.44
N LEU A 88 -2.76 0.29 12.82
CA LEU A 88 -3.33 -0.92 13.42
C LEU A 88 -2.22 -1.90 13.77
N LYS A 89 -2.19 -2.40 15.02
CA LYS A 89 -1.25 -3.43 15.50
C LYS A 89 -1.94 -4.69 16.01
N GLY A 90 -3.24 -4.66 16.24
CA GLY A 90 -3.99 -5.86 16.59
C GLY A 90 -5.50 -5.62 16.56
N PHE A 91 -6.26 -6.71 16.48
CA PHE A 91 -7.70 -6.69 16.68
C PHE A 91 -8.16 -8.00 17.32
N ILE A 92 -9.21 -7.92 18.14
CA ILE A 92 -9.83 -9.09 18.78
C ILE A 92 -11.34 -8.99 18.58
N LYS A 93 -11.95 -10.09 18.13
CA LYS A 93 -13.40 -10.20 18.00
C LYS A 93 -13.98 -10.90 19.23
N ALA A 94 -14.78 -10.19 20.01
CA ALA A 94 -15.49 -10.74 21.17
C ALA A 94 -16.96 -10.98 20.80
N ARG A 95 -17.52 -12.14 21.17
CA ARG A 95 -18.95 -12.44 21.03
C ARG A 95 -19.57 -12.43 22.41
N LEU A 96 -20.63 -11.63 22.58
CA LEU A 96 -21.21 -11.34 23.89
C LEU A 96 -22.73 -11.41 23.83
N SER A 97 -23.32 -12.04 24.83
CA SER A 97 -24.74 -11.98 25.15
C SER A 97 -25.11 -10.58 25.68
N PRO A 98 -26.41 -10.18 25.67
CA PRO A 98 -26.85 -8.94 26.29
C PRO A 98 -26.38 -8.81 27.75
N GLY A 99 -25.76 -7.69 28.11
CA GLY A 99 -25.22 -7.43 29.46
C GLY A 99 -23.90 -8.12 29.77
N GLU A 100 -23.41 -9.01 28.91
CA GLU A 100 -22.15 -9.71 29.11
C GLU A 100 -20.95 -8.77 28.91
N SER A 101 -19.89 -9.00 29.68
CA SER A 101 -18.62 -8.29 29.56
C SER A 101 -17.46 -9.28 29.51
N GLN A 102 -16.49 -9.01 28.63
CA GLN A 102 -15.27 -9.80 28.50
C GLN A 102 -14.06 -8.88 28.53
N GLN A 103 -12.98 -9.32 29.19
CA GLN A 103 -11.67 -8.68 29.04
C GLN A 103 -10.96 -9.23 27.81
N VAL A 104 -10.43 -8.34 26.97
CA VAL A 104 -9.58 -8.69 25.83
C VAL A 104 -8.14 -8.25 26.13
N GLU A 105 -7.16 -9.02 25.66
CA GLU A 105 -5.73 -8.76 25.86
C GLU A 105 -4.99 -8.79 24.53
N PHE A 106 -4.24 -7.73 24.23
CA PHE A 106 -3.29 -7.65 23.13
C PHE A 106 -1.87 -7.77 23.69
N THR A 107 -1.00 -8.44 22.95
CA THR A 107 0.44 -8.50 23.24
C THR A 107 1.19 -7.74 22.17
N LEU A 108 1.95 -6.73 22.56
CA LEU A 108 2.78 -5.91 21.68
C LEU A 108 4.26 -6.14 21.96
N PHE A 109 5.04 -6.19 20.89
CA PHE A 109 6.49 -6.32 20.89
C PHE A 109 7.13 -5.03 20.35
N GLN A 110 8.45 -4.92 20.48
CA GLN A 110 9.19 -3.76 19.98
C GLN A 110 8.88 -3.45 18.49
N ARG A 111 8.71 -4.49 17.66
CA ARG A 111 8.41 -4.35 16.23
C ARG A 111 7.12 -3.57 15.97
N ASP A 112 6.15 -3.60 16.88
CA ASP A 112 4.88 -2.87 16.72
C ASP A 112 5.05 -1.35 16.78
N PHE A 113 6.12 -0.87 17.43
CA PHE A 113 6.48 0.54 17.53
C PHE A 113 7.50 0.97 16.48
N ALA A 114 8.15 0.00 15.83
CA ALA A 114 9.26 0.23 14.91
C ALA A 114 8.81 0.78 13.54
N TYR A 115 9.75 1.45 12.88
CA TYR A 115 9.71 1.80 11.46
C TYR A 115 10.93 1.21 10.78
N TYR A 116 10.94 1.14 9.46
CA TYR A 116 12.12 0.71 8.73
C TYR A 116 13.08 1.89 8.53
N ASN A 117 14.27 1.83 9.14
CA ASN A 117 15.29 2.86 8.99
C ASN A 117 16.22 2.50 7.82
N VAL A 118 16.08 3.24 6.72
CA VAL A 118 16.86 3.02 5.49
C VAL A 118 18.36 3.23 5.68
N ASN A 119 18.79 4.06 6.64
CA ASN A 119 20.21 4.28 6.93
C ASN A 119 20.84 3.07 7.63
N LEU A 120 20.04 2.31 8.38
CA LEU A 120 20.46 1.07 9.04
C LEU A 120 20.21 -0.18 8.18
N ALA A 121 19.38 -0.06 7.15
CA ALA A 121 18.78 -1.17 6.44
C ALA A 121 18.06 -2.18 7.37
N ASP A 122 17.53 -1.70 8.49
CA ASP A 122 16.84 -2.52 9.49
C ASP A 122 15.73 -1.72 10.19
N TRP A 123 14.88 -2.43 10.91
CA TRP A 123 13.86 -1.86 11.74
C TRP A 123 14.42 -1.16 12.98
N HIS A 124 13.86 -0.01 13.30
CA HIS A 124 14.29 0.82 14.41
C HIS A 124 13.08 1.45 15.12
N VAL A 125 13.19 1.67 16.43
CA VAL A 125 12.19 2.40 17.20
C VAL A 125 12.67 3.82 17.39
N GLU A 126 11.83 4.79 17.01
CA GLU A 126 12.08 6.19 17.34
C GLU A 126 11.74 6.41 18.81
N GLU A 127 12.71 6.77 19.65
CA GLU A 127 12.48 6.99 21.07
C GLU A 127 11.43 8.09 21.32
N GLY A 128 10.73 8.00 22.45
CA GLY A 128 9.78 9.01 22.91
C GLY A 128 8.36 8.46 23.16
N GLU A 129 7.39 9.36 23.16
CA GLU A 129 6.01 9.04 23.55
C GLU A 129 5.19 8.42 22.42
N TYR A 130 4.53 7.31 22.76
CA TYR A 130 3.56 6.62 21.92
C TYR A 130 2.21 6.56 22.63
N GLU A 131 1.15 6.70 21.84
CA GLU A 131 -0.23 6.58 22.30
C GLU A 131 -0.79 5.23 21.82
N VAL A 132 -1.18 4.38 22.77
CA VAL A 132 -2.01 3.19 22.54
C VAL A 132 -3.45 3.66 22.45
N ARG A 133 -4.10 3.36 21.33
CA ARG A 133 -5.47 3.75 21.03
C ARG A 133 -6.32 2.50 20.85
N ILE A 134 -7.44 2.43 21.57
CA ILE A 134 -8.41 1.36 21.43
C ILE A 134 -9.73 1.95 20.91
N GLY A 135 -10.30 1.29 19.91
CA GLY A 135 -11.54 1.72 19.27
C GLY A 135 -12.27 0.59 18.55
N THR A 136 -13.40 0.94 17.92
CA THR A 136 -14.18 0.03 17.06
C THR A 136 -14.01 0.32 15.57
N SER A 137 -13.34 1.42 15.23
CA SER A 137 -12.87 1.73 13.88
C SER A 137 -11.68 2.69 13.97
N SER A 138 -10.99 2.94 12.85
CA SER A 138 -9.88 3.91 12.84
C SER A 138 -10.30 5.34 13.24
N ARG A 139 -11.60 5.65 13.18
CA ARG A 139 -12.16 6.96 13.57
C ARG A 139 -13.12 6.94 14.76
N ASP A 140 -13.33 5.78 15.37
CA ASP A 140 -14.06 5.64 16.63
C ASP A 140 -13.11 5.12 17.71
N ILE A 141 -12.20 6.00 18.14
CA ILE A 141 -11.23 5.73 19.20
C ILE A 141 -11.83 6.16 20.53
N GLN A 142 -12.08 5.19 21.41
CA GLN A 142 -12.79 5.41 22.67
C GLN A 142 -11.84 5.49 23.87
N LEU A 143 -10.74 4.74 23.87
CA LEU A 143 -9.78 4.69 24.96
C LEU A 143 -8.37 4.99 24.46
N LYS A 144 -7.58 5.69 25.28
CA LYS A 144 -6.20 6.06 24.98
C LYS A 144 -5.33 5.91 26.22
N ALA A 145 -4.10 5.45 26.04
CA ALA A 145 -3.06 5.43 27.07
C ALA A 145 -1.71 5.79 26.44
N VAL A 146 -0.82 6.39 27.24
CA VAL A 146 0.51 6.81 26.77
C VAL A 146 1.57 5.92 27.40
N LEU A 147 2.59 5.58 26.62
CA LEU A 147 3.82 4.97 27.10
C LEU A 147 5.04 5.63 26.46
N THR A 148 6.20 5.45 27.08
CA THR A 148 7.49 5.87 26.53
C THR A 148 8.24 4.67 25.96
N CYS A 149 8.63 4.74 24.69
CA CYS A 149 9.52 3.75 24.08
C CYS A 149 10.97 4.22 24.13
N THR A 150 11.88 3.30 24.41
CA THR A 150 13.33 3.51 24.42
C THR A 150 14.02 2.40 23.64
N THR A 151 15.23 2.67 23.12
CA THR A 151 16.04 1.65 22.45
C THR A 151 17.52 1.77 22.78
N ARG A 152 18.19 0.63 22.93
CA ARG A 152 19.65 0.59 23.13
C ARG A 152 20.41 0.78 21.82
N VAL A 153 19.76 0.58 20.68
CA VAL A 153 20.37 0.79 19.37
C VAL A 153 20.41 2.30 19.10
N LYS A 154 21.60 2.88 18.94
CA LYS A 154 21.74 4.27 18.52
C LYS A 154 21.89 4.35 17.02
N ALA A 155 21.01 5.12 16.38
CA ALA A 155 20.95 5.28 14.94
C ALA A 155 20.58 6.70 14.55
N ALA A 156 21.11 7.16 13.42
CA ALA A 156 20.67 8.40 12.81
C ALA A 156 19.23 8.25 12.30
N LEU A 157 18.34 9.12 12.77
CA LEU A 157 16.97 9.19 12.26
C LEU A 157 16.97 9.87 10.87
N PRO A 158 16.28 9.31 9.86
CA PRO A 158 16.13 9.96 8.56
C PRO A 158 15.13 11.12 8.67
N ASP A 159 15.54 12.20 9.34
CA ASP A 159 14.77 13.44 9.41
C ASP A 159 14.93 14.22 8.11
N LEU A 160 13.91 14.11 7.26
CA LEU A 160 13.82 14.71 5.94
C LEU A 160 12.82 15.88 5.91
N ARG A 161 12.45 16.44 7.07
CA ARG A 161 11.43 17.50 7.14
C ARG A 161 11.78 18.74 6.32
N ALA A 162 13.05 19.10 6.30
CA ALA A 162 13.53 20.26 5.55
C ALA A 162 13.67 19.98 4.05
N GLN A 163 14.04 18.75 3.67
CA GLN A 163 14.38 18.37 2.30
C GLN A 163 13.18 17.84 1.51
N ALA A 164 12.21 17.20 2.19
CA ALA A 164 11.02 16.61 1.61
C ALA A 164 9.74 16.95 2.42
N PRO A 165 9.44 18.24 2.67
CA PRO A 165 8.33 18.66 3.53
C PRO A 165 6.97 18.11 3.06
N GLY A 166 6.81 17.82 1.77
CA GLY A 166 5.59 17.22 1.20
C GLY A 166 5.17 15.91 1.88
N TYR A 167 6.08 15.15 2.49
CA TYR A 167 5.77 13.88 3.16
C TYR A 167 5.38 14.01 4.64
N TYR A 168 5.57 15.17 5.25
CA TYR A 168 5.37 15.36 6.70
C TYR A 168 4.02 15.99 7.04
N HIS A 169 3.35 16.56 6.04
CA HIS A 169 2.05 17.21 6.20
C HIS A 169 1.07 16.77 5.09
N PRO A 170 0.62 15.49 5.08
CA PRO A 170 -0.44 15.05 4.18
C PRO A 170 -1.70 15.93 4.32
N SER A 171 -2.40 16.18 3.23
CA SER A 171 -3.61 17.02 3.20
C SER A 171 -4.62 16.54 2.13
N ALA A 172 -5.83 17.08 2.10
CA ALA A 172 -6.87 16.62 1.16
C ALA A 172 -6.51 16.71 -0.33
N ARG A 173 -5.60 17.62 -0.70
CA ARG A 173 -5.08 17.77 -2.06
C ARG A 173 -3.58 17.46 -2.09
N TRP A 174 -3.21 16.41 -1.36
CA TRP A 174 -1.83 16.01 -1.23
C TRP A 174 -1.23 15.66 -2.59
N THR A 175 -0.15 16.37 -2.93
CA THR A 175 0.66 16.10 -4.10
C THR A 175 2.12 16.13 -3.67
N VAL A 176 2.89 15.19 -4.15
CA VAL A 176 4.32 15.08 -3.85
C VAL A 176 5.10 15.54 -5.07
N SER A 177 5.92 16.57 -4.88
CA SER A 177 6.77 17.12 -5.94
C SER A 177 7.87 16.13 -6.37
N ASP A 178 8.44 16.33 -7.56
CA ASP A 178 9.59 15.54 -8.01
C ASP A 178 10.82 15.74 -7.10
N ALA A 179 10.97 16.93 -6.51
CA ALA A 179 12.04 17.22 -5.55
C ALA A 179 11.84 16.43 -4.24
N ASP A 180 10.64 16.44 -3.66
CA ASP A 180 10.32 15.65 -2.47
C ASP A 180 10.51 14.16 -2.75
N PHE A 181 9.96 13.66 -3.85
CA PHE A 181 10.02 12.23 -4.18
C PHE A 181 11.45 11.76 -4.45
N SER A 182 12.26 12.53 -5.20
CA SER A 182 13.66 12.18 -5.44
C SER A 182 14.52 12.18 -4.17
N THR A 183 14.21 13.07 -3.23
CA THR A 183 14.83 13.09 -1.89
C THR A 183 14.54 11.80 -1.13
N ILE A 184 13.28 11.36 -1.08
CA ILE A 184 12.93 10.08 -0.43
C ILE A 184 13.51 8.89 -1.17
N LEU A 185 13.53 8.94 -2.50
CA LEU A 185 14.03 7.86 -3.35
C LEU A 185 15.56 7.68 -3.24
N GLY A 186 16.29 8.72 -2.82
CA GLY A 186 17.75 8.71 -2.73
C GLY A 186 18.48 8.68 -4.08
N ARG A 187 17.76 8.92 -5.18
CA ARG A 187 18.30 8.99 -6.55
C ARG A 187 17.40 9.81 -7.46
N SER A 188 17.92 10.19 -8.62
CA SER A 188 17.13 10.85 -9.67
C SER A 188 15.97 9.98 -10.12
N ILE A 189 14.82 10.61 -10.35
CA ILE A 189 13.65 9.95 -10.92
C ILE A 189 13.98 9.55 -12.37
N PRO A 190 13.78 8.28 -12.76
CA PRO A 190 13.96 7.86 -14.15
C PRO A 190 13.07 8.67 -15.11
N ALA A 191 13.50 8.86 -16.35
CA ALA A 191 12.67 9.51 -17.36
C ALA A 191 11.31 8.78 -17.50
N ARG A 192 10.21 9.55 -17.44
CA ARG A 192 8.84 9.02 -17.60
C ARG A 192 8.63 8.46 -19.00
N GLU A 193 9.23 9.11 -19.98
CA GLU A 193 9.21 8.68 -21.36
C GLU A 193 10.42 7.83 -21.66
N ARG A 194 10.16 6.79 -22.46
CA ARG A 194 11.21 5.97 -23.01
C ARG A 194 12.11 6.81 -23.91
N VAL A 195 13.42 6.65 -23.76
CA VAL A 195 14.40 7.27 -24.67
C VAL A 195 14.11 6.82 -26.10
N LYS A 196 13.84 7.77 -27.00
CA LYS A 196 13.54 7.49 -28.40
C LYS A 196 14.68 6.71 -29.03
N GLY A 197 14.36 5.58 -29.67
CA GLY A 197 15.35 4.71 -30.30
C GLY A 197 16.07 3.73 -29.38
N ALA A 198 15.77 3.70 -28.07
CA ALA A 198 16.28 2.64 -27.19
C ALA A 198 15.88 1.24 -27.72
N PRO A 199 16.55 0.15 -27.29
CA PRO A 199 16.11 -1.22 -27.58
C PRO A 199 14.82 -1.58 -26.84
N HIS A 200 13.88 -2.23 -27.51
CA HIS A 200 12.66 -2.74 -26.89
C HIS A 200 12.99 -3.92 -25.98
N THR A 201 12.19 -4.10 -24.94
CA THR A 201 12.33 -5.23 -24.01
C THR A 201 10.96 -5.89 -23.82
N VAL A 202 10.91 -7.00 -23.09
CA VAL A 202 9.65 -7.64 -22.70
C VAL A 202 8.77 -6.72 -21.82
N ASN A 203 9.34 -5.63 -21.28
CA ASN A 203 8.64 -4.62 -20.50
C ASN A 203 8.22 -3.39 -21.33
N SER A 204 8.58 -3.32 -22.62
CA SER A 204 8.02 -2.31 -23.52
C SER A 204 6.51 -2.51 -23.65
N THR A 205 5.76 -1.41 -23.68
CA THR A 205 4.31 -1.40 -23.83
C THR A 205 3.87 -1.51 -25.29
N ILE A 206 2.58 -1.78 -25.53
CA ILE A 206 1.97 -1.69 -26.86
C ILE A 206 2.08 -0.27 -27.45
N THR A 207 2.14 0.76 -26.59
CA THR A 207 2.44 2.14 -27.03
C THR A 207 3.88 2.29 -27.48
N ASP A 208 4.85 1.76 -26.72
CA ASP A 208 6.28 1.94 -26.99
C ASP A 208 6.71 1.40 -28.36
N ILE A 209 6.09 0.32 -28.84
CA ILE A 209 6.52 -0.38 -30.08
C ILE A 209 6.04 0.31 -31.37
N GLN A 210 5.24 1.37 -31.27
CA GLN A 210 4.62 2.04 -32.43
C GLN A 210 5.60 2.90 -33.23
N ASP A 211 6.80 3.12 -32.70
CA ASP A 211 7.92 3.68 -33.44
C ASP A 211 8.42 2.72 -34.54
N LYS A 212 8.09 1.43 -34.48
CA LYS A 212 8.35 0.43 -35.53
C LYS A 212 7.09 0.12 -36.33
N TRP A 213 7.24 -0.10 -37.63
CA TRP A 213 6.12 -0.47 -38.51
C TRP A 213 5.42 -1.76 -38.05
N PHE A 214 6.19 -2.76 -37.61
CA PHE A 214 5.65 -4.04 -37.13
C PHE A 214 4.90 -3.87 -35.81
N GLY A 215 5.34 -2.97 -34.92
CA GLY A 215 4.59 -2.64 -33.71
C GLY A 215 3.29 -1.90 -34.00
N ARG A 216 3.24 -1.04 -35.02
CA ARG A 216 1.98 -0.44 -35.51
C ARG A 216 0.99 -1.50 -36.00
N LEU A 217 1.47 -2.53 -36.70
CA LEU A 217 0.65 -3.66 -37.13
C LEU A 217 0.09 -4.43 -35.92
N ILE A 218 0.92 -4.75 -34.93
CA ILE A 218 0.48 -5.46 -33.70
C ILE A 218 -0.58 -4.65 -32.97
N ARG A 219 -0.37 -3.33 -32.77
CA ARG A 219 -1.36 -2.45 -32.16
C ARG A 219 -2.69 -2.50 -32.90
N HIS A 220 -2.67 -2.45 -34.23
CA HIS A 220 -3.88 -2.51 -35.04
C HIS A 220 -4.66 -3.81 -34.80
N LEU A 221 -3.97 -4.96 -34.78
CA LEU A 221 -4.60 -6.26 -34.52
C LEU A 221 -5.21 -6.35 -33.11
N ILE A 222 -4.49 -5.86 -32.09
CA ILE A 222 -5.01 -5.88 -30.71
C ILE A 222 -6.19 -4.91 -30.57
N ASN A 223 -6.11 -3.70 -31.13
CA ASN A 223 -7.19 -2.71 -31.07
C ASN A 223 -8.49 -3.24 -31.72
N GLN A 224 -8.40 -4.00 -32.81
CA GLN A 224 -9.58 -4.63 -33.42
C GLN A 224 -10.31 -5.56 -32.42
N GLN A 225 -9.58 -6.25 -31.54
CA GLN A 225 -10.21 -7.07 -30.50
C GLN A 225 -10.75 -6.23 -29.35
N VAL A 226 -10.01 -5.21 -28.90
CA VAL A 226 -10.41 -4.31 -27.81
C VAL A 226 -11.66 -3.52 -28.14
N THR A 227 -11.84 -3.08 -29.39
CA THR A 227 -13.06 -2.37 -29.82
C THR A 227 -14.35 -3.20 -29.66
N LYS A 228 -14.24 -4.52 -29.52
CA LYS A 228 -15.38 -5.41 -29.23
C LYS A 228 -15.71 -5.43 -27.73
N ILE A 229 -14.73 -5.17 -26.87
CA ILE A 229 -14.89 -5.08 -25.41
C ILE A 229 -15.47 -3.71 -25.07
N GLY A 230 -16.67 -3.67 -24.49
CA GLY A 230 -17.31 -2.42 -24.10
C GLY A 230 -17.83 -1.60 -25.29
N ALA A 231 -18.09 -2.21 -26.45
CA ALA A 231 -18.58 -1.52 -27.66
C ALA A 231 -19.84 -0.65 -27.44
N LYS A 232 -20.60 -0.90 -26.36
CA LYS A 232 -21.83 -0.18 -25.98
C LYS A 232 -21.64 0.86 -24.86
N ASP A 233 -20.47 0.90 -24.22
CA ASP A 233 -20.16 1.83 -23.12
C ASP A 233 -18.85 2.60 -23.42
N PRO A 234 -18.92 3.92 -23.68
CA PRO A 234 -17.75 4.74 -23.98
C PRO A 234 -16.66 4.70 -22.90
N TYR A 235 -17.03 4.57 -21.62
CA TYR A 235 -16.06 4.51 -20.51
C TYR A 235 -15.35 3.16 -20.46
N LEU A 236 -16.09 2.05 -20.63
CA LEU A 236 -15.49 0.73 -20.70
C LEU A 236 -14.58 0.59 -21.91
N LYS A 237 -14.96 1.16 -23.05
CA LYS A 237 -14.10 1.21 -24.24
C LYS A 237 -12.82 1.99 -23.97
N MET A 238 -12.91 3.20 -23.40
CA MET A 238 -11.73 4.01 -23.08
C MET A 238 -10.81 3.32 -22.08
N MET A 239 -11.38 2.69 -21.04
CA MET A 239 -10.63 1.91 -20.05
C MET A 239 -9.90 0.74 -20.72
N ALA A 240 -10.60 -0.04 -21.54
CA ALA A 240 -10.01 -1.18 -22.24
C ALA A 240 -8.88 -0.76 -23.20
N GLU A 241 -9.08 0.32 -23.95
CA GLU A 241 -8.05 0.90 -24.81
C GLU A 241 -6.81 1.34 -24.00
N LYS A 242 -7.00 2.01 -22.87
CA LYS A 242 -5.87 2.44 -22.02
C LYS A 242 -5.11 1.26 -21.42
N ILE A 243 -5.82 0.26 -20.89
CA ILE A 243 -5.21 -0.96 -20.35
C ILE A 243 -4.33 -1.63 -21.40
N VAL A 244 -4.85 -1.82 -22.62
CA VAL A 244 -4.11 -2.48 -23.69
C VAL A 244 -2.91 -1.67 -24.15
N ASN A 245 -3.07 -0.35 -24.32
CA ASN A 245 -1.96 0.50 -24.79
C ASN A 245 -0.81 0.55 -23.77
N ASP A 246 -1.09 0.47 -22.47
CA ASP A 246 -0.09 0.50 -21.40
C ASP A 246 0.37 -0.90 -20.96
N MET A 247 -0.18 -1.96 -21.57
CA MET A 247 0.18 -3.35 -21.29
C MET A 247 1.60 -3.66 -21.78
N PRO A 248 2.50 -4.17 -20.92
CA PRO A 248 3.82 -4.66 -21.33
C PRO A 248 3.73 -5.91 -22.23
N LEU A 249 4.65 -6.07 -23.18
CA LEU A 249 4.69 -7.23 -24.10
C LEU A 249 4.67 -8.60 -23.41
N ARG A 250 5.29 -8.72 -22.23
CA ARG A 250 5.27 -9.96 -21.42
C ARG A 250 3.86 -10.42 -21.03
N PHE A 251 2.86 -9.53 -21.00
CA PHE A 251 1.48 -9.94 -20.69
C PHE A 251 0.83 -10.72 -21.83
N LEU A 252 1.40 -10.74 -23.04
CA LEU A 252 0.94 -11.60 -24.14
C LEU A 252 1.04 -13.10 -23.78
N THR A 253 1.83 -13.45 -22.76
CA THR A 253 1.88 -14.83 -22.25
C THR A 253 0.67 -15.22 -21.39
N MET A 254 -0.19 -14.28 -21.05
CA MET A 254 -1.35 -14.49 -20.18
C MET A 254 -2.68 -14.32 -20.94
N MET A 255 -2.63 -14.03 -22.24
CA MET A 255 -3.82 -13.77 -23.06
C MET A 255 -4.48 -15.06 -23.57
N GLY A 256 -5.11 -15.81 -22.65
CA GLY A 256 -6.03 -16.91 -22.99
C GLY A 256 -5.44 -18.04 -23.83
N SER A 257 -6.30 -18.71 -24.61
CA SER A 257 -5.99 -19.93 -25.38
C SER A 257 -4.95 -19.74 -26.49
N ASP A 258 -4.69 -18.50 -26.91
CA ASP A 258 -3.70 -18.13 -27.93
C ASP A 258 -2.49 -17.40 -27.32
N SER A 259 -2.22 -17.61 -26.03
CA SER A 259 -1.11 -16.97 -25.33
C SER A 259 0.25 -17.35 -25.93
N MET A 260 1.13 -16.35 -26.07
CA MET A 260 2.50 -16.57 -26.53
C MET A 260 3.34 -17.16 -25.40
N SER A 261 4.23 -18.10 -25.69
CA SER A 261 5.28 -18.46 -24.72
C SER A 261 6.23 -17.28 -24.48
N ILE A 262 6.93 -17.27 -23.34
CA ILE A 262 7.96 -16.26 -23.06
C ILE A 262 9.01 -16.18 -24.18
N LEU A 263 9.37 -17.32 -24.78
CA LEU A 263 10.32 -17.39 -25.89
C LEU A 263 9.78 -16.69 -27.15
N GLN A 264 8.48 -16.84 -27.43
CA GLN A 264 7.84 -16.16 -28.55
C GLN A 264 7.76 -14.63 -28.28
N VAL A 265 7.50 -14.21 -27.05
CA VAL A 265 7.56 -12.79 -26.68
C VAL A 265 8.98 -12.23 -26.83
N GLU A 266 10.01 -12.96 -26.41
CA GLU A 266 11.40 -12.57 -26.69
C GLU A 266 11.69 -12.52 -28.20
N GLY A 267 11.12 -13.45 -28.98
CA GLY A 267 11.22 -13.46 -30.43
C GLY A 267 10.64 -12.20 -31.06
N LEU A 268 9.49 -11.75 -30.55
CA LEU A 268 8.87 -10.49 -30.93
C LEU A 268 9.80 -9.29 -30.60
N VAL A 269 10.39 -9.27 -29.41
CA VAL A 269 11.35 -8.24 -29.00
C VAL A 269 12.59 -8.24 -29.91
N ASP A 270 13.12 -9.41 -30.26
CA ASP A 270 14.24 -9.55 -31.20
C ASP A 270 13.87 -8.96 -32.59
N VAL A 271 12.64 -9.19 -33.10
CA VAL A 271 12.15 -8.58 -34.36
C VAL A 271 12.06 -7.06 -34.25
N LEU A 272 11.47 -6.53 -33.17
CA LEU A 272 11.31 -5.09 -32.95
C LEU A 272 12.67 -4.36 -32.87
N ASN A 273 13.72 -5.08 -32.43
CA ASN A 273 15.09 -4.59 -32.37
C ASN A 273 15.91 -4.85 -33.64
N GLY A 274 15.31 -5.37 -34.73
CA GLY A 274 15.99 -5.59 -36.00
C GLY A 274 16.71 -6.94 -36.15
N HIS A 275 16.65 -7.81 -35.14
CA HIS A 275 17.21 -9.17 -35.19
C HIS A 275 16.21 -10.17 -35.81
N PHE A 276 15.79 -9.91 -37.06
CA PHE A 276 14.69 -10.63 -37.70
C PHE A 276 14.83 -12.15 -37.74
N LEU A 277 16.00 -12.67 -38.16
CA LEU A 277 16.23 -14.13 -38.27
C LEU A 277 16.12 -14.83 -36.91
N LYS A 278 16.75 -14.24 -35.89
CA LYS A 278 16.72 -14.73 -34.51
C LYS A 278 15.30 -14.68 -33.95
N GLY A 279 14.59 -13.58 -34.18
CA GLY A 279 13.23 -13.37 -33.73
C GLY A 279 12.24 -14.36 -34.36
N ILE A 280 12.29 -14.54 -35.69
CA ILE A 280 11.43 -15.51 -36.41
C ILE A 280 11.69 -16.94 -35.94
N LYS A 281 12.96 -17.31 -35.70
CA LYS A 281 13.32 -18.63 -35.16
C LYS A 281 12.68 -18.89 -33.79
N LYS A 282 12.61 -17.87 -32.94
CA LYS A 282 11.96 -17.96 -31.63
C LYS A 282 10.43 -18.00 -31.74
N LEU A 283 9.84 -17.19 -32.62
CA LEU A 283 8.39 -17.13 -32.84
C LEU A 283 7.80 -18.45 -33.36
N ARG A 284 8.56 -19.17 -34.21
CA ARG A 284 8.16 -20.46 -34.79
C ARG A 284 8.32 -21.65 -33.86
N LYS A 285 8.97 -21.50 -32.70
CA LYS A 285 9.05 -22.57 -31.70
C LYS A 285 7.71 -22.65 -30.98
N ILE A 286 7.01 -23.77 -31.16
CA ILE A 286 5.73 -24.08 -30.50
C ILE A 286 5.94 -24.10 -28.99
N ALA A 287 4.99 -23.52 -28.25
CA ALA A 287 4.91 -23.67 -26.80
C ALA A 287 4.75 -25.17 -26.48
N LYS A 288 5.75 -25.77 -25.84
CA LYS A 288 5.61 -27.10 -25.23
C LYS A 288 4.90 -26.97 -23.89
#